data_AF-A0A4Y2BTM0-F1
#
_entry.id   AF-A0A4Y2BTM0-F1
#
_cell.length_a   1.000
_cell.length_b   1.000
_cell.length_c   1.000
_cell.angle_alpha   90.00
_cell.angle_beta   90.00
_cell.angle_gamma   90.00
#
_symmetry.space_group_name_H-M   'P 1'
#
loop_
_entity.id
_entity.type
_entity.pdbx_description
1 polymer ?
#
loop_
_entity_poly.entity_id
_entity_poly.type
_entity_poly.pdbx_seq_one_letter_code
_entity_poly.pdbx_strand_id
1 'polypeptide(L)' 'MEVHSTQPGVQFYTANFLPEDDTLRGKEGKYYKKHGAFCLETQNYPDAINQVNFPTAILNPDEVYSHVTRLSFSVK' A
#
# COMPACT_ATOMS: atom_id res chain seq x y z
N MET A 1 -10.30 7.90 8.91
CA MET A 1 -9.13 8.08 8.03
C MET A 1 -9.61 8.02 6.60
N GLU A 2 -9.12 8.91 5.76
CA GLU A 2 -9.34 8.91 4.32
C GLU A 2 -8.00 8.81 3.60
N VAL A 3 -7.97 8.10 2.46
CA VAL A 3 -6.78 7.99 1.59
C VAL A 3 -7.14 8.54 0.23
N HIS A 4 -6.41 9.57 -0.20
CA HIS A 4 -6.53 10.19 -1.52
C HIS A 4 -5.23 9.94 -2.28
N SER A 5 -5.30 9.58 -3.57
CA SER A 5 -4.09 9.32 -4.35
C SER A 5 -4.26 9.67 -5.82
N THR A 6 -3.14 9.95 -6.50
CA THR A 6 -3.07 10.10 -7.96
C THR A 6 -2.83 8.77 -8.68
N GLN A 7 -2.62 7.67 -7.96
CA GLN A 7 -2.43 6.35 -8.56
C GLN A 7 -3.75 5.70 -8.96
N PRO A 8 -3.75 4.83 -10.00
CA PRO A 8 -4.95 4.17 -10.46
C PRO A 8 -5.38 3.00 -9.57
N GLY A 9 -4.48 2.45 -8.75
CA GLY A 9 -4.75 1.27 -7.92
C GLY A 9 -4.40 1.45 -6.44
N VAL A 10 -5.01 0.61 -5.60
CA VAL A 10 -4.65 0.42 -4.19
C VAL A 10 -4.56 -1.08 -3.91
N GLN A 11 -3.40 -1.55 -3.48
CA GLN A 11 -3.25 -2.89 -2.94
C GLN A 11 -3.69 -2.87 -1.47
N PHE A 12 -4.69 -3.69 -1.15
CA PHE A 12 -5.19 -3.88 0.21
C PHE A 12 -4.65 -5.19 0.78
N TYR A 13 -3.85 -5.09 1.83
CA TYR A 13 -3.29 -6.25 2.52
C TYR A 13 -3.67 -6.22 3.99
N THR A 14 -4.24 -7.32 4.48
CA THR A 14 -4.80 -7.43 5.83
C THR A 14 -3.88 -8.21 6.76
N ALA A 15 -2.57 -8.13 6.61
CA ALA A 15 -1.61 -8.82 7.50
C ALA A 15 -1.81 -10.35 7.57
N ASN A 16 -2.22 -10.99 6.47
CA ASN A 16 -2.65 -12.40 6.44
C ASN A 16 -1.54 -13.41 6.76
N PHE A 17 -0.28 -13.01 6.59
CA PHE A 17 0.89 -13.86 6.79
C PHE A 17 1.69 -13.51 8.05
N LEU A 18 1.18 -12.63 8.92
CA LEU A 18 1.78 -12.45 10.24
C LEU A 18 1.49 -13.68 11.13
N PRO A 19 2.32 -13.95 12.15
CA PRO A 19 2.11 -15.08 13.06
C PRO A 19 0.76 -14.99 13.78
N GLU A 20 0.22 -16.14 14.16
CA GLU A 20 -0.97 -16.22 15.02
C GLU A 20 -0.59 -16.19 16.52
N ASP A 21 0.68 -16.48 16.84
CA ASP A 21 1.23 -16.52 18.19
C ASP A 21 1.97 -15.21 18.57
N ASP A 22 2.50 -15.18 19.81
CA ASP A 22 3.20 -14.02 20.35
C ASP A 22 4.71 -14.03 20.00
N THR A 23 5.06 -14.52 18.81
CA THR A 23 6.47 -14.54 18.35
C THR A 23 6.92 -13.23 17.73
N LEU A 24 5.99 -12.44 17.15
CA LEU A 24 6.31 -11.17 16.50
C LEU A 24 6.11 -10.00 17.46
N ARG A 25 7.18 -9.59 18.15
CA ARG A 25 7.18 -8.41 19.01
C ARG A 25 7.17 -7.12 18.19
N GLY A 26 6.14 -6.32 18.39
CA GLY A 26 5.93 -5.00 17.81
C GLY A 26 6.29 -3.84 18.76
N LYS A 27 5.82 -2.64 18.40
CA LYS A 27 6.06 -1.42 19.17
C LYS A 27 5.34 -1.47 20.53
N GLU A 28 5.89 -0.76 21.51
CA GLU A 28 5.30 -0.62 22.86
C GLU A 28 5.01 -1.97 23.54
N GLY A 29 5.79 -3.00 23.23
CA GLY A 29 5.64 -4.34 23.80
C GLY A 29 4.40 -5.10 23.33
N LYS A 30 3.69 -4.62 22.31
CA LYS A 30 2.58 -5.35 21.69
C LYS A 30 3.11 -6.47 20.81
N TYR A 31 2.38 -7.58 20.70
CA TYR A 31 2.64 -8.62 19.70
C TYR A 31 1.76 -8.39 18.48
N TYR A 32 2.36 -8.36 17.30
CA TYR A 32 1.62 -8.20 16.05
C TYR A 32 1.16 -9.56 15.55
N LYS A 33 -0.13 -9.66 15.25
CA LYS A 33 -0.77 -10.92 14.86
C LYS A 33 -1.37 -10.83 13.47
N LYS A 34 -1.64 -11.99 12.89
CA LYS A 34 -2.48 -12.14 11.70
C LYS A 34 -3.74 -11.28 11.81
N HIS A 35 -4.00 -10.48 10.77
CA HIS A 35 -5.12 -9.53 10.71
C HIS A 35 -5.11 -8.41 11.77
N GLY A 36 -4.02 -8.21 12.50
CA GLY A 36 -3.89 -7.14 13.50
C GLY A 36 -3.68 -5.75 12.92
N ALA A 37 -3.47 -5.64 11.61
CA ALA A 37 -3.27 -4.39 10.88
C ALA A 37 -3.69 -4.55 9.43
N PHE A 38 -3.71 -3.44 8.69
CA PHE A 38 -3.87 -3.44 7.25
C PHE A 38 -2.96 -2.41 6.58
N CYS A 39 -2.68 -2.63 5.30
CA CYS A 39 -1.98 -1.70 4.42
C CYS A 39 -2.93 -1.21 3.32
N LEU A 40 -2.84 0.07 2.97
CA LEU A 40 -3.45 0.66 1.77
C LEU A 40 -2.31 1.22 0.91
N GLU A 41 -1.82 0.40 -0.01
CA GLU A 41 -0.64 0.71 -0.83
C GLU A 41 -1.10 1.25 -2.18
N THR A 42 -1.08 2.57 -2.33
CA THR A 42 -1.48 3.25 -3.57
C THR A 42 -0.39 3.12 -4.63
N GLN A 43 -0.70 2.56 -5.79
CA GLN A 43 0.28 2.25 -6.82
C GLN A 43 -0.35 2.06 -8.19
N ASN A 44 0.49 1.94 -9.21
CA ASN A 44 0.07 1.40 -10.50
C ASN A 44 -0.24 -0.10 -10.34
N TYR A 45 -0.86 -0.71 -11.34
CA TYR A 45 -1.28 -2.09 -11.24
C TYR A 45 -0.08 -3.05 -11.14
N PRO A 46 -0.15 -4.07 -10.26
CA PRO A 46 0.81 -5.16 -10.27
C PRO A 46 0.92 -5.75 -11.68
N ASP A 47 2.13 -6.12 -12.09
CA ASP A 47 2.42 -6.69 -13.42
C ASP A 47 2.23 -5.73 -14.62
N ALA A 48 2.05 -4.42 -14.41
CA ALA A 48 1.82 -3.44 -15.50
C ALA A 48 2.88 -3.45 -16.62
N ILE A 49 4.13 -3.83 -16.33
CA ILE A 49 5.19 -3.95 -17.36
C ILE A 49 4.89 -5.06 -18.38
N ASN A 50 4.17 -6.11 -17.98
CA ASN A 50 3.85 -7.25 -18.84
C ASN A 50 2.42 -7.18 -19.42
N GLN A 51 1.60 -6.23 -18.95
CA GLN A 51 0.19 -6.10 -19.32
C GLN A 51 -0.01 -4.86 -20.20
N VAL A 52 -0.04 -5.05 -21.52
CA VAL A 52 -0.09 -3.97 -22.54
C VAL A 52 -1.28 -3.00 -22.34
N ASN A 53 -2.36 -3.45 -21.72
CA ASN A 53 -3.56 -2.63 -21.47
C ASN A 53 -3.56 -1.94 -20.10
N PHE A 54 -2.53 -2.10 -19.27
CA PHE A 54 -2.41 -1.41 -17.98
C PHE A 54 -1.76 -0.03 -18.18
N PRO A 55 -1.96 0.93 -17.26
CA PRO A 55 -1.22 2.18 -17.30
C PRO A 55 0.28 1.88 -17.29
N THR A 56 1.05 2.56 -18.15
CA THR A 56 2.49 2.32 -18.23
C THR A 56 3.18 2.60 -16.90
N ALA A 57 4.13 1.73 -16.53
CA ALA A 57 5.03 1.93 -15.40
C ALA A 57 6.46 2.27 -15.85
N ILE A 58 6.65 2.57 -17.15
CA ILE A 58 7.94 2.98 -17.72
C ILE A 58 8.08 4.50 -17.60
N LEU A 59 9.26 4.95 -17.16
CA LEU A 59 9.70 6.34 -17.20
C LEU A 59 10.87 6.46 -18.18
N ASN A 60 10.75 7.29 -19.20
CA ASN A 60 11.79 7.55 -20.19
C ASN A 60 12.71 8.69 -19.76
N PRO A 61 13.89 8.84 -20.41
CA PRO A 61 14.71 10.03 -20.22
C PRO A 61 13.89 11.32 -20.41
N ASP A 62 14.17 12.32 -19.58
CA ASP A 62 13.51 13.63 -19.53
C ASP A 62 12.03 13.65 -19.11
N GLU A 63 11.41 12.49 -18.87
CA GLU A 63 10.08 12.43 -18.26
C GLU A 63 10.15 12.66 -16.74
N VAL A 64 9.10 13.28 -16.19
CA VAL A 64 8.95 13.49 -14.75
C VAL A 64 7.89 12.55 -14.21
N TYR A 65 8.29 11.64 -13.33
CA TYR A 65 7.35 10.87 -12.53
C TYR A 65 6.81 11.71 -11.37
N SER A 66 5.49 11.75 -11.20
CA SER A 66 4.84 12.42 -10.07
C SER A 66 3.71 11.55 -9.52
N HIS A 67 3.74 11.32 -8.20
CA HIS A 67 2.74 10.56 -7.48
C HIS A 67 2.55 11.17 -6.09
N VAL A 68 1.30 11.45 -5.75
CA VAL A 68 0.92 11.94 -4.42
C VAL A 68 -0.05 10.98 -3.77
N THR A 69 0.19 10.67 -2.49
CA THR A 69 -0.77 10.01 -1.60
C THR A 69 -0.94 10.85 -0.34
N ARG A 70 -2.19 11.12 0.03
CA ARG A 70 -2.57 11.91 1.22
C ARG A 70 -3.41 11.05 2.14
N LEU A 71 -2.97 10.97 3.41
CA LEU A 71 -3.74 10.35 4.48
C LEU A 71 -4.33 11.46 5.35
N SER A 72 -5.65 11.56 5.39
CA SER A 72 -6.37 12.54 6.19
C SER A 72 -7.01 11.87 7.40
N PHE A 73 -6.79 12.43 8.58
CA PHE A 73 -7.34 11.94 9.84
C PHE A 73 -8.31 12.97 10.41
N SER A 74 -9.45 12.48 10.89
CA SER A 74 -10.50 13.28 11.51
C SER A 74 -11.22 12.45 12.57
N VAL A 75 -11.84 13.15 13.52
CA VAL A 75 -12.78 12.59 14.49
C VAL A 75 -14.16 13.18 14.21
N LYS A 76 -15.22 12.50 14.67
CA LYS A 76 -16.58 13.05 14.63
C LYS A 76 -16.79 14.05 15.76
#